data_AF-A0A821YKA7-F1
#
_entry.id   AF-A0A821YKA7-F1
#
_cell.length_a   1.000
_cell.length_b   1.000
_cell.length_c   1.000
_cell.angle_alpha   90.00
_cell.angle_beta   90.00
_cell.angle_gamma   90.00
#
_symmetry.space_group_name_H-M   'P 1'
#
loop_
_entity.id
_entity.type
_entity.pdbx_description
1 polymer ?
#
loop_
_entity_poly.entity_id
_entity_poly.type
_entity_poly.pdbx_seq_one_letter_code
_entity_poly.pdbx_strand_id
1 'polypeptide(L)'
;PNIKLDYKIGKSLPFLDVQLTNNNGILSTSVYHKPAAEPYVTPFTSDHPRHVFSNIIKTSIERATRYSSTFEAFNYERRYIKLMLLYNDYPSTFIENEFHKYFSEYISKSPFLPLIDDEHKYFLMRKEILGLPTPRQSQVAMSAALADIDNDPPDDDERQEPDQNKKKPEEKISNYNEKFFTHFTYEKRFETCKRDMHQVYNHAFKDTPAIYTKQIVGNRNRRQAQNELIRKRPNKTLLQNTTITK
;
A
#
# COMPACT_ATOMS: atom_id res chain seq x y z
N PRO A 1 24.88 17.56 -17.74
CA PRO A 1 23.48 17.08 -17.87
C PRO A 1 22.64 18.05 -18.75
N ASN A 2 22.27 17.62 -19.96
CA ASN A 2 21.45 18.38 -20.91
C ASN A 2 19.96 18.13 -20.62
N ILE A 3 19.41 18.78 -19.59
CA ILE A 3 17.95 18.78 -19.37
C ILE A 3 17.36 19.91 -20.22
N LYS A 4 16.58 19.57 -21.24
CA LYS A 4 15.79 20.54 -22.01
C LYS A 4 14.40 20.61 -21.42
N LEU A 5 14.00 21.79 -20.94
CA LEU A 5 12.65 22.05 -20.46
C LEU A 5 11.80 22.48 -21.66
N ASP A 6 10.80 21.66 -22.00
CA ASP A 6 9.77 22.00 -22.98
C ASP A 6 8.57 22.60 -22.21
N TYR A 7 8.05 23.73 -22.67
CA TYR A 7 6.88 24.37 -22.06
C TYR A 7 5.76 24.50 -23.09
N LYS A 8 4.53 24.17 -22.67
CA LYS A 8 3.33 24.30 -23.50
C LYS A 8 2.29 25.09 -22.73
N ILE A 9 1.80 26.16 -23.35
CA ILE A 9 0.70 26.96 -22.81
C ILE A 9 -0.59 26.30 -23.28
N GLY A 10 -1.31 25.67 -22.35
CA GLY A 10 -2.56 24.99 -22.61
C GLY A 10 -3.59 25.27 -21.52
N LYS A 11 -4.87 25.02 -21.83
CA LYS A 11 -5.95 25.10 -20.82
C LYS A 11 -5.91 23.95 -19.83
N SER A 12 -5.29 22.83 -20.20
CA SER A 12 -5.21 21.64 -19.37
C SER A 12 -3.83 20.96 -19.53
N LEU A 13 -3.34 20.38 -18.44
CA LEU A 13 -2.04 19.71 -18.37
C LEU A 13 -2.16 18.44 -17.51
N PRO A 14 -1.93 17.24 -18.08
CA PRO A 14 -1.75 16.05 -17.26
C PRO A 14 -0.39 16.07 -16.57
N PHE A 15 -0.37 15.83 -15.27
CA PHE A 15 0.84 15.71 -14.46
C PHE A 15 0.69 14.54 -13.47
N LEU A 16 1.50 13.50 -13.66
CA LEU A 16 1.38 12.23 -12.94
C LEU A 16 -0.06 11.67 -13.09
N ASP A 17 -0.74 11.46 -11.96
CA ASP A 17 -2.11 10.93 -11.89
C ASP A 17 -3.18 12.03 -11.78
N VAL A 18 -2.79 13.30 -11.97
CA VAL A 18 -3.66 14.47 -11.83
C VAL A 18 -3.77 15.22 -13.15
N GLN A 19 -5.00 15.57 -13.53
CA GLN A 19 -5.29 16.47 -14.63
C GLN A 19 -5.50 17.87 -14.06
N LEU A 20 -4.63 18.80 -14.44
CA LEU A 20 -4.78 20.21 -14.12
C LEU A 20 -5.58 20.89 -15.23
N THR A 21 -6.54 21.73 -14.88
CA THR A 21 -7.32 22.53 -15.83
C THR A 21 -7.46 23.95 -15.30
N ASN A 22 -7.08 24.92 -16.13
CA ASN A 22 -7.22 26.34 -15.85
C ASN A 22 -8.53 26.86 -16.44
N ASN A 23 -9.49 27.16 -15.56
CA ASN A 23 -10.77 27.75 -15.89
C ASN A 23 -10.69 29.26 -15.62
N ASN A 24 -10.27 30.04 -16.62
CA ASN A 24 -10.23 31.51 -16.57
C ASN A 24 -9.47 32.09 -15.34
N GLY A 25 -8.34 31.48 -14.98
CA GLY A 25 -7.51 31.87 -13.84
C GLY A 25 -7.74 31.03 -12.58
N ILE A 26 -8.78 30.20 -12.55
CA ILE A 26 -9.05 29.27 -11.45
C ILE A 26 -8.51 27.89 -11.82
N LEU A 27 -7.53 27.41 -11.05
CA LEU A 27 -7.01 26.06 -11.21
C LEU A 27 -7.97 25.04 -10.60
N SER A 28 -8.30 24.03 -11.38
CA SER A 28 -9.08 22.87 -10.96
C SER A 28 -8.29 21.60 -11.23
N THR A 29 -8.51 20.60 -10.39
CA THR A 29 -7.81 19.31 -10.47
C THR A 29 -8.82 18.18 -10.57
N SER A 30 -8.50 17.17 -11.35
CA SER A 30 -9.24 15.91 -11.42
C SER A 30 -8.28 14.73 -11.58
N VAL A 31 -8.78 13.51 -11.48
CA VAL A 31 -7.96 12.33 -11.77
C VAL A 31 -7.66 12.29 -13.27
N TYR A 32 -6.40 12.03 -13.63
CA TYR A 32 -5.99 11.82 -15.01
C TYR A 32 -6.10 10.33 -15.38
N HIS A 33 -6.80 10.04 -16.48
CA HIS A 33 -6.84 8.72 -17.10
C HIS A 33 -6.11 8.76 -18.44
N LYS A 34 -5.17 7.83 -18.63
CA LYS A 34 -4.49 7.71 -19.92
C LYS A 34 -5.50 7.27 -20.98
N PRO A 35 -5.61 7.95 -22.14
CA PRO A 35 -6.62 7.59 -23.15
C PRO A 35 -6.54 6.15 -23.66
N ALA A 36 -5.34 5.56 -23.66
CA ALA A 36 -5.10 4.18 -24.08
C ALA A 36 -5.13 3.16 -22.92
N ALA A 37 -5.37 3.60 -21.68
CA ALA A 37 -5.47 2.68 -20.56
C ALA A 37 -6.85 2.06 -20.52
N GLU A 38 -6.88 0.74 -20.62
CA GLU A 38 -8.09 -0.03 -20.40
C GLU A 38 -8.44 -0.03 -18.90
N PRO A 39 -9.74 -0.05 -18.55
CA PRO A 39 -10.21 0.00 -17.17
C PRO A 39 -10.06 -1.36 -16.47
N TYR A 40 -8.92 -2.03 -16.62
CA TYR A 40 -8.67 -3.33 -16.02
C TYR A 40 -8.08 -3.19 -14.62
N VAL A 41 -8.74 -3.84 -13.67
CA VAL A 41 -8.23 -4.10 -12.32
C VAL A 41 -8.25 -5.61 -12.07
N THR A 42 -7.78 -6.07 -10.92
CA THR A 42 -7.83 -7.49 -10.59
C THR A 42 -9.28 -8.00 -10.61
N PRO A 43 -9.66 -8.92 -11.51
CA PRO A 43 -11.04 -9.39 -11.61
C PRO A 43 -11.52 -10.02 -10.31
N PHE A 44 -12.77 -9.82 -9.94
CA PHE A 44 -13.32 -10.33 -8.68
C PHE A 44 -13.33 -11.87 -8.62
N THR A 45 -13.31 -12.53 -9.77
CA THR A 45 -13.24 -13.98 -9.94
C THR A 45 -11.84 -14.57 -9.72
N SER A 46 -10.81 -13.72 -9.59
CA SER A 46 -9.44 -14.17 -9.38
C SER A 46 -9.21 -14.69 -7.95
N ASP A 47 -8.23 -15.59 -7.77
CA ASP A 47 -7.89 -16.19 -6.49
C ASP A 47 -7.03 -15.25 -5.62
N HIS A 48 -7.61 -14.11 -5.23
CA HIS A 48 -6.99 -13.16 -4.32
C HIS A 48 -7.78 -13.04 -3.02
N PRO A 49 -7.09 -12.76 -1.89
CA PRO A 49 -7.77 -12.49 -0.63
C PRO A 49 -8.73 -11.29 -0.74
N ARG A 50 -9.84 -11.34 0.01
CA ARG A 50 -10.88 -10.29 -0.03
C ARG A 50 -10.37 -8.87 0.23
N HIS A 51 -9.34 -8.73 1.07
CA HIS A 51 -8.75 -7.43 1.37
C HIS A 51 -8.10 -6.76 0.15
N VAL A 52 -7.64 -7.53 -0.84
CA VAL A 52 -7.07 -6.97 -2.08
C VAL A 52 -8.16 -6.24 -2.85
N PHE A 53 -9.32 -6.87 -3.01
CA PHE A 53 -10.48 -6.27 -3.67
C PHE A 53 -10.99 -5.03 -2.92
N SER A 54 -11.11 -5.10 -1.60
CA SER A 54 -11.48 -3.94 -0.77
C SER A 54 -10.47 -2.80 -0.91
N ASN A 55 -9.17 -3.10 -0.94
CA ASN A 55 -8.12 -2.10 -1.08
C ASN A 55 -8.13 -1.41 -2.45
N ILE A 56 -8.41 -2.15 -3.53
CA ILE A 56 -8.58 -1.55 -4.87
C ILE A 56 -9.66 -0.46 -4.83
N ILE A 57 -10.80 -0.77 -4.21
CA ILE A 57 -11.90 0.18 -4.06
C ILE A 57 -11.50 1.36 -3.17
N LYS A 58 -11.00 1.08 -1.96
CA LYS A 58 -10.60 2.12 -0.99
C LYS A 58 -9.58 3.09 -1.57
N THR A 59 -8.52 2.58 -2.18
CA THR A 59 -7.45 3.41 -2.76
C THR A 59 -7.93 4.22 -3.96
N SER A 60 -8.82 3.66 -4.79
CA SER A 60 -9.40 4.38 -5.93
C SER A 60 -10.26 5.56 -5.47
N ILE A 61 -11.11 5.36 -4.46
CA ILE A 61 -11.95 6.44 -3.91
C ILE A 61 -11.08 7.47 -3.19
N GLU A 62 -10.10 7.04 -2.39
CA GLU A 62 -9.19 7.96 -1.71
C GLU A 62 -8.45 8.85 -2.70
N ARG A 63 -7.95 8.26 -3.80
CA ARG A 63 -7.32 8.98 -4.91
C ARG A 63 -8.29 9.99 -5.52
N ALA A 64 -9.51 9.57 -5.83
CA ALA A 64 -10.55 10.43 -6.38
C ALA A 64 -10.85 11.62 -5.46
N THR A 65 -10.93 11.38 -4.14
CA THR A 65 -11.18 12.44 -3.16
C THR A 65 -10.02 13.42 -3.08
N ARG A 66 -8.77 12.94 -3.05
CA ARG A 66 -7.58 13.81 -2.96
C ARG A 66 -7.39 14.65 -4.21
N TYR A 67 -7.53 14.06 -5.40
CA TYR A 67 -7.16 14.70 -6.66
C TYR A 67 -8.27 15.57 -7.23
N SER A 68 -9.55 15.26 -7.01
CA SER A 68 -10.63 16.11 -7.47
C SER A 68 -10.72 17.36 -6.60
N SER A 69 -10.72 18.55 -7.19
CA SER A 69 -10.91 19.81 -6.45
C SER A 69 -12.38 20.21 -6.36
N THR A 70 -13.22 19.74 -7.27
CA THR A 70 -14.65 20.05 -7.35
C THR A 70 -15.48 18.81 -7.06
N PHE A 71 -16.68 19.02 -6.52
CA PHE A 71 -17.61 17.93 -6.26
C PHE A 71 -18.04 17.21 -7.55
N GLU A 72 -18.20 17.96 -8.64
CA GLU A 72 -18.52 17.40 -9.95
C GLU A 72 -17.43 16.44 -10.46
N ALA A 73 -16.16 16.85 -10.40
CA ALA A 73 -15.04 16.02 -10.82
C ALA A 73 -14.94 14.75 -9.97
N PHE A 74 -15.19 14.86 -8.66
CA PHE A 74 -15.26 13.70 -7.77
C PHE A 74 -16.40 12.75 -8.14
N ASN A 75 -17.60 13.27 -8.41
CA ASN A 75 -18.75 12.45 -8.80
C ASN A 75 -18.54 11.75 -10.14
N TYR A 76 -17.91 12.43 -11.09
CA TYR A 76 -17.50 11.82 -12.36
C TYR A 76 -16.57 10.63 -12.11
N GLU A 77 -15.52 10.83 -11.31
CA GLU A 77 -14.57 9.78 -10.96
C GLU A 77 -15.23 8.63 -10.17
N ARG A 78 -16.12 8.94 -9.23
CA ARG A 78 -16.88 7.94 -8.47
C ARG A 78 -17.71 7.02 -9.39
N ARG A 79 -18.37 7.61 -10.40
CA ARG A 79 -19.12 6.85 -11.40
C ARG A 79 -18.19 6.02 -12.26
N TYR A 80 -17.08 6.59 -12.71
CA TYR A 80 -16.04 5.87 -13.46
C TYR A 80 -15.53 4.65 -12.69
N ILE A 81 -15.15 4.81 -11.42
CA ILE A 81 -14.69 3.72 -10.55
C ILE A 81 -15.76 2.62 -10.44
N LYS A 82 -17.02 2.99 -10.22
CA LYS A 82 -18.12 2.01 -10.15
C LYS A 82 -18.27 1.23 -11.45
N LEU A 83 -18.22 1.90 -12.60
CA LEU A 83 -18.29 1.24 -13.91
C LEU A 83 -17.09 0.33 -14.16
N MET A 84 -15.88 0.79 -13.85
CA MET A 84 -14.65 0.00 -13.93
C MET A 84 -14.77 -1.28 -13.07
N LEU A 85 -15.23 -1.18 -11.83
CA LEU A 85 -15.37 -2.35 -10.95
C LEU A 85 -16.42 -3.34 -11.47
N LEU A 86 -17.57 -2.85 -11.93
CA LEU A 86 -18.61 -3.69 -12.53
C LEU A 86 -18.09 -4.41 -13.79
N TYR A 87 -17.28 -3.73 -14.59
CA TYR A 87 -16.64 -4.30 -15.77
C TYR A 87 -15.63 -5.42 -15.43
N ASN A 88 -15.07 -5.42 -14.21
CA ASN A 88 -14.16 -6.46 -13.71
C ASN A 88 -14.88 -7.48 -12.78
N ASP A 89 -16.18 -7.67 -12.99
CA ASP A 89 -17.05 -8.65 -12.32
C ASP A 89 -17.23 -8.45 -10.80
N TYR A 90 -16.99 -7.25 -10.28
CA TYR A 90 -17.26 -6.97 -8.87
C TYR A 90 -18.78 -6.94 -8.61
N PRO A 91 -19.29 -7.68 -7.60
CA PRO A 91 -20.69 -7.63 -7.24
C PRO A 91 -21.10 -6.21 -6.83
N SER A 92 -22.22 -5.71 -7.35
CA SER A 92 -22.72 -4.36 -7.02
C SER A 92 -22.89 -4.15 -5.52
N THR A 93 -23.41 -5.15 -4.81
CA THR A 93 -23.57 -5.12 -3.34
C THR A 93 -22.24 -4.97 -2.61
N PHE A 94 -21.18 -5.61 -3.13
CA PHE A 94 -19.84 -5.48 -2.56
C PHE A 94 -19.29 -4.05 -2.78
N ILE A 95 -19.47 -3.51 -3.99
CA ILE A 95 -19.05 -2.14 -4.32
C ILE A 95 -19.74 -1.13 -3.40
N GLU A 96 -21.07 -1.20 -3.29
CA GLU A 96 -21.85 -0.27 -2.45
C GLU A 96 -21.47 -0.38 -0.97
N ASN A 97 -21.20 -1.59 -0.48
CA ASN A 97 -20.76 -1.79 0.91
C ASN A 97 -19.38 -1.17 1.18
N GLU A 98 -18.42 -1.31 0.25
CA GLU A 98 -17.09 -0.70 0.41
C GLU A 98 -17.16 0.83 0.28
N PHE A 99 -18.00 1.36 -0.61
CA PHE A 99 -18.27 2.80 -0.70
C PHE A 99 -18.88 3.32 0.60
N HIS A 100 -19.88 2.61 1.13
CA HIS A 100 -20.52 2.94 2.40
C HIS A 100 -19.49 2.99 3.53
N LYS A 101 -18.68 1.94 3.64
CA LYS A 101 -17.65 1.83 4.67
C LYS A 101 -16.68 3.02 4.58
N TYR A 102 -16.18 3.32 3.38
CA TYR A 102 -15.30 4.46 3.17
C TYR A 102 -15.95 5.79 3.58
N PHE A 103 -17.17 6.08 3.14
CA PHE A 103 -17.82 7.34 3.46
C PHE A 103 -18.21 7.45 4.93
N SER A 104 -18.56 6.34 5.58
CA SER A 104 -18.87 6.31 7.01
C SER A 104 -17.66 6.63 7.92
N GLU A 105 -16.43 6.53 7.40
CA GLU A 105 -15.22 6.94 8.12
C GLU A 105 -15.15 8.48 8.29
N TYR A 106 -15.77 9.25 7.38
CA TYR A 106 -15.62 10.71 7.30
C TYR A 106 -16.94 11.49 7.40
N ILE A 107 -18.07 10.84 7.15
CA ILE A 107 -19.40 11.46 7.19
C ILE A 107 -20.10 10.96 8.45
N SER A 108 -20.70 11.88 9.20
CA SER A 108 -21.49 11.59 10.40
C SER A 108 -22.38 10.36 10.21
N LYS A 109 -22.46 9.50 11.24
CA LYS A 109 -23.19 8.23 11.28
C LYS A 109 -24.71 8.44 11.16
N SER A 110 -25.17 8.84 9.99
CA SER A 110 -26.58 8.87 9.63
C SER A 110 -27.09 7.43 9.48
N PRO A 111 -28.34 7.13 9.90
CA PRO A 111 -28.94 5.82 9.66
C PRO A 111 -29.24 5.55 8.17
N PHE A 112 -29.14 6.58 7.31
CA PHE A 112 -29.28 6.45 5.87
C PHE A 112 -27.91 6.24 5.20
N LEU A 113 -27.89 5.59 4.03
CA LEU A 113 -26.67 5.35 3.26
C LEU A 113 -25.81 6.64 3.21
N PRO A 114 -24.52 6.60 3.61
CA PRO A 114 -23.60 7.73 3.56
C PRO A 114 -23.31 7.98 2.07
N LEU A 115 -24.21 8.72 1.45
CA LEU A 115 -24.08 9.20 0.11
C LEU A 115 -23.55 10.62 0.18
N ILE A 116 -22.50 10.88 -0.60
CA ILE A 116 -22.09 12.25 -0.87
C ILE A 116 -23.01 12.75 -1.98
N ASP A 117 -24.12 13.34 -1.55
CA ASP A 117 -25.12 14.03 -2.35
C ASP A 117 -24.85 15.54 -2.41
N ASP A 118 -24.14 16.05 -1.41
CA ASP A 118 -23.93 17.48 -1.20
C ASP A 118 -22.45 17.87 -1.32
N GLU A 119 -22.23 19.02 -1.94
CA GLU A 119 -20.91 19.60 -2.19
C GLU A 119 -20.24 20.03 -0.88
N HIS A 120 -20.99 20.56 0.08
CA HIS A 120 -20.42 20.94 1.37
C HIS A 120 -19.92 19.72 2.16
N LYS A 121 -20.69 18.62 2.20
CA LYS A 121 -20.24 17.34 2.77
C LYS A 121 -18.95 16.84 2.11
N TYR A 122 -18.86 16.92 0.79
CA TYR A 122 -17.65 16.54 0.05
C TYR A 122 -16.44 17.37 0.49
N PHE A 123 -16.58 18.69 0.57
CA PHE A 123 -15.46 19.57 0.94
C PHE A 123 -14.98 19.35 2.37
N LEU A 124 -15.90 19.09 3.32
CA LEU A 124 -15.53 18.74 4.68
C LEU A 124 -14.70 17.44 4.72
N MET A 125 -15.22 16.37 4.11
CA MET A 125 -14.50 15.09 4.01
C MET A 125 -13.13 15.27 3.32
N ARG A 126 -13.08 16.00 2.21
CA ARG A 126 -11.84 16.24 1.47
C ARG A 126 -10.81 16.98 2.31
N LYS A 127 -11.24 17.99 3.08
CA LYS A 127 -10.36 18.76 3.97
C LYS A 127 -9.72 17.85 5.02
N GLU A 128 -10.49 16.94 5.60
CA GLU A 128 -9.96 15.95 6.55
C GLU A 128 -8.93 15.03 5.88
N ILE A 129 -9.26 14.46 4.72
CA ILE A 129 -8.38 13.52 4.01
C ILE A 129 -7.08 14.17 3.55
N LEU A 130 -7.11 15.43 3.09
CA LEU A 130 -5.91 16.16 2.70
C LEU A 130 -4.95 16.39 3.88
N GLY A 131 -5.47 16.50 5.10
CA GLY A 131 -4.67 16.57 6.31
C GLY A 131 -4.03 15.24 6.72
N LEU A 132 -4.55 14.11 6.22
CA LEU A 132 -4.03 12.79 6.56
C LEU A 132 -2.78 12.45 5.72
N PRO A 133 -1.67 12.03 6.35
CA PRO A 133 -0.48 11.60 5.63
C PRO A 133 -0.79 10.35 4.81
N THR A 134 -0.21 10.28 3.63
CA THR A 134 -0.23 9.04 2.84
C THR A 134 0.50 7.92 3.59
N PRO A 135 0.21 6.63 3.31
CA PRO A 135 0.92 5.51 3.94
C PRO A 135 2.44 5.62 3.83
N ARG A 136 2.95 6.10 2.70
CA ARG A 136 4.38 6.36 2.49
C ARG A 136 4.90 7.49 3.37
N GLN A 137 4.18 8.61 3.45
CA GLN A 137 4.55 9.72 4.34
C GLN A 137 4.52 9.29 5.81
N SER A 138 3.52 8.50 6.22
CA SER A 138 3.43 7.94 7.57
C SER A 138 4.61 7.00 7.87
N GLN A 139 4.99 6.13 6.92
CA GLN A 139 6.17 5.27 7.05
C GLN A 139 7.46 6.06 7.17
N VAL A 140 7.64 7.11 6.36
CA VAL A 140 8.81 7.98 6.42
C VAL A 140 8.86 8.72 7.75
N ALA A 141 7.74 9.29 8.21
CA ALA A 141 7.64 9.97 9.49
C ALA A 141 7.95 9.04 10.67
N MET A 142 7.41 7.81 10.67
CA MET A 142 7.73 6.80 11.68
C MET A 142 9.22 6.41 11.65
N SER A 143 9.80 6.26 10.46
CA SER A 143 11.22 5.91 10.32
C SER A 143 12.13 7.05 10.80
N ALA A 144 11.78 8.30 10.53
CA ALA A 144 12.49 9.48 11.02
C ALA A 144 12.40 9.57 12.55
N ALA A 145 11.20 9.43 13.12
CA ALA A 145 11.00 9.47 14.57
C ALA A 145 11.78 8.36 15.31
N LEU A 146 11.87 7.15 14.74
CA LEU A 146 12.69 6.09 15.30
C LEU A 146 14.19 6.41 15.22
N ALA A 147 14.65 7.06 14.16
CA ALA A 147 16.04 7.47 14.02
C ALA A 147 16.42 8.60 15.00
N ASP A 148 15.49 9.49 15.35
CA ASP A 148 15.74 10.55 16.32
C ASP A 148 15.91 9.98 17.75
N ILE A 149 15.12 8.96 18.12
CA ILE A 149 15.24 8.26 19.42
C ILE A 149 16.61 7.59 19.58
N ASP A 150 17.20 7.06 18.49
CA ASP A 150 18.51 6.41 18.52
C ASP A 150 19.69 7.41 18.54
N ASN A 151 19.43 8.72 18.33
CA ASN A 151 20.46 9.77 18.28
C ASN A 151 20.45 10.73 19.48
N ASP A 152 19.51 10.59 20.42
CA ASP A 152 19.56 11.35 21.68
C ASP A 152 20.66 10.75 22.59
N PRO A 153 21.74 11.50 22.90
CA PRO A 153 22.68 11.08 23.93
C PRO A 153 21.93 11.01 25.27
N PRO A 154 22.20 10.01 26.12
CA PRO A 154 21.59 9.96 27.44
C PRO A 154 22.01 11.21 28.22
N ASP A 155 21.02 11.95 28.71
CA ASP A 155 21.23 13.00 29.71
C ASP A 155 21.92 12.40 30.93
N ASP A 156 23.18 12.77 31.12
CA ASP A 156 23.96 12.56 32.34
C ASP A 156 23.36 13.44 33.46
N ASP A 157 22.73 12.83 34.47
CA ASP A 157 22.90 13.21 35.88
C ASP A 157 22.14 12.25 36.83
N GLU A 158 22.86 11.25 37.37
CA GLU A 158 23.15 11.14 38.81
C GLU A 158 23.91 9.83 39.12
N ARG A 159 24.95 9.97 39.95
CA ARG A 159 26.02 8.99 40.21
C ARG A 159 25.63 7.92 41.23
N GLN A 160 26.12 6.69 41.02
CA GLN A 160 26.79 5.85 42.06
C GLN A 160 27.55 4.66 41.44
N GLU A 161 28.90 4.75 41.51
CA GLU A 161 30.02 3.78 41.68
C GLU A 161 29.94 2.29 41.23
N PRO A 162 31.10 1.65 40.94
CA PRO A 162 31.31 0.82 39.75
C PRO A 162 31.21 -0.69 40.01
N ASP A 163 30.86 -1.45 38.97
CA ASP A 163 31.29 -2.84 38.88
C ASP A 163 32.02 -3.14 37.56
N GLN A 164 33.22 -3.67 37.73
CA GLN A 164 34.24 -3.82 36.72
C GLN A 164 34.02 -5.13 35.96
N ASN A 165 33.89 -4.99 34.63
CA ASN A 165 34.13 -5.98 33.56
C ASN A 165 32.91 -6.20 32.66
N LYS A 166 32.91 -5.49 31.54
CA LYS A 166 32.76 -6.09 30.22
C LYS A 166 33.24 -5.10 29.15
N LYS A 167 34.20 -5.55 28.36
CA LYS A 167 34.81 -4.84 27.23
C LYS A 167 33.71 -4.22 26.34
N LYS A 168 33.82 -2.91 26.07
CA LYS A 168 33.09 -2.23 25.00
C LYS A 168 33.32 -3.00 23.67
N PRO A 169 32.27 -3.37 22.92
CA PRO A 169 32.41 -3.46 21.48
C PRO A 169 32.36 -2.04 20.93
N GLU A 170 33.43 -1.66 20.22
CA GLU A 170 33.58 -0.41 19.50
C GLU A 170 32.35 -0.09 18.64
N GLU A 171 31.97 1.19 18.64
CA GLU A 171 30.93 1.78 17.81
C GLU A 171 31.16 1.43 16.33
N LYS A 172 30.26 0.59 15.77
CA LYS A 172 30.18 0.43 14.32
C LYS A 172 29.15 1.40 13.78
N ILE A 173 29.64 2.54 13.33
CA ILE A 173 28.99 3.42 12.35
C ILE A 173 28.40 2.53 11.25
N SER A 174 27.07 2.36 11.23
CA SER A 174 26.45 1.43 10.28
C SER A 174 26.27 2.12 8.94
N ASN A 175 27.24 1.93 8.04
CA ASN A 175 27.08 2.16 6.61
C ASN A 175 25.90 1.31 6.11
N TYR A 176 24.72 1.92 5.92
CA TYR A 176 23.56 1.24 5.31
C TYR A 176 23.81 0.80 3.85
N ASN A 177 24.93 1.23 3.25
CA ASN A 177 25.33 0.87 1.88
C ASN A 177 26.03 -0.51 1.75
N GLU A 178 26.18 -1.27 2.84
CA GLU A 178 26.96 -2.53 2.82
C GLU A 178 26.15 -3.82 2.99
N LYS A 179 24.81 -3.76 3.11
CA LYS A 179 23.98 -4.95 3.37
C LYS A 179 22.83 -5.09 2.38
N PHE A 180 22.65 -6.29 1.85
CA PHE A 180 21.57 -6.64 0.91
C PHE A 180 20.67 -7.71 1.53
N PHE A 181 19.38 -7.43 1.71
CA PHE A 181 18.43 -8.35 2.34
C PHE A 181 17.60 -9.09 1.30
N THR A 182 17.63 -10.42 1.34
CA THR A 182 16.77 -11.28 0.52
C THR A 182 15.85 -12.07 1.44
N HIS A 183 14.56 -12.05 1.16
CA HIS A 183 13.57 -12.81 1.92
C HIS A 183 12.88 -13.84 1.05
N PHE A 184 12.72 -15.06 1.54
CA PHE A 184 11.98 -16.11 0.85
C PHE A 184 10.92 -16.73 1.76
N THR A 185 9.86 -17.27 1.15
CA THR A 185 8.84 -18.06 1.85
C THR A 185 9.34 -19.50 1.95
N TYR A 186 9.39 -20.06 3.16
CA TYR A 186 9.86 -21.43 3.33
C TYR A 186 8.82 -22.45 2.87
N GLU A 187 9.26 -23.35 2.00
CA GLU A 187 8.58 -24.59 1.71
C GLU A 187 9.52 -25.76 1.99
N LYS A 188 8.96 -26.91 2.38
CA LYS A 188 9.74 -28.12 2.69
C LYS A 188 10.63 -28.59 1.52
N ARG A 189 10.25 -28.29 0.27
CA ARG A 189 11.05 -28.62 -0.92
C ARG A 189 12.27 -27.70 -1.10
N PHE A 190 12.35 -26.63 -0.32
CA PHE A 190 13.36 -25.58 -0.39
C PHE A 190 14.18 -25.49 0.91
N GLU A 191 14.43 -26.63 1.56
CA GLU A 191 15.24 -26.72 2.79
C GLU A 191 16.65 -26.14 2.62
N THR A 192 17.24 -26.27 1.44
CA THR A 192 18.58 -25.74 1.11
C THR A 192 18.57 -24.33 0.53
N CYS A 193 17.40 -23.75 0.26
CA CYS A 193 17.25 -22.52 -0.53
C CYS A 193 18.04 -21.33 0.05
N LYS A 194 18.14 -21.23 1.38
CA LYS A 194 18.99 -20.21 2.03
C LYS A 194 20.46 -20.36 1.60
N ARG A 195 20.98 -21.58 1.61
CA ARG A 195 22.36 -21.88 1.17
C ARG A 195 22.51 -21.63 -0.32
N ASP A 196 21.54 -22.07 -1.12
CA ASP A 196 21.57 -21.97 -2.57
C ASP A 196 21.56 -20.50 -3.01
N MET A 197 20.78 -19.64 -2.35
CA MET A 197 20.78 -18.20 -2.58
C MET A 197 22.14 -17.55 -2.30
N HIS A 198 22.83 -17.97 -1.22
CA HIS A 198 24.19 -17.51 -0.94
C HIS A 198 25.20 -18.00 -2.00
N GLN A 199 25.05 -19.24 -2.47
CA GLN A 199 25.91 -19.78 -3.52
C GLN A 199 25.71 -19.03 -4.84
N VAL A 200 24.45 -18.80 -5.24
CA VAL A 200 24.12 -18.03 -6.44
C VAL A 200 24.67 -16.62 -6.35
N TYR A 201 24.52 -15.96 -5.19
CA TYR A 201 25.06 -14.62 -4.98
C TYR A 201 26.58 -14.58 -5.11
N ASN A 202 27.29 -15.46 -4.41
CA ASN A 202 28.74 -15.52 -4.46
C ASN A 202 29.26 -15.88 -5.86
N HIS A 203 28.53 -16.70 -6.61
CA HIS A 203 28.90 -17.07 -7.98
C HIS A 203 28.63 -15.94 -8.97
N ALA A 204 27.44 -15.35 -8.94
CA ALA A 204 27.01 -14.34 -9.90
C ALA A 204 27.74 -13.00 -9.72
N PHE A 205 28.08 -12.65 -8.48
CA PHE A 205 28.68 -11.35 -8.16
C PHE A 205 30.17 -11.41 -7.86
N LYS A 206 30.83 -12.57 -8.01
CA LYS A 206 32.22 -12.82 -7.62
C LYS A 206 33.20 -11.71 -8.05
N ASP A 207 33.07 -11.22 -9.29
CA ASP A 207 33.98 -10.24 -9.90
C ASP A 207 33.38 -8.83 -9.97
N THR A 208 32.29 -8.59 -9.24
CA THR A 208 31.60 -7.31 -9.22
C THR A 208 31.79 -6.61 -7.87
N PRO A 209 31.72 -5.26 -7.81
CA PRO A 209 31.73 -4.54 -6.55
C PRO A 209 30.59 -4.94 -5.58
N ALA A 210 29.55 -5.59 -6.10
CA ALA A 210 28.46 -6.10 -5.27
C ALA A 210 28.91 -7.23 -4.32
N ILE A 211 30.02 -7.93 -4.57
CA ILE A 211 30.50 -8.99 -3.66
C ILE A 211 30.88 -8.46 -2.27
N TYR A 212 31.24 -7.18 -2.18
CA TYR A 212 31.57 -6.51 -0.93
C TYR A 212 30.33 -6.18 -0.10
N THR A 213 29.13 -6.27 -0.69
CA THR A 213 27.87 -6.14 0.02
C THR A 213 27.52 -7.45 0.73
N LYS A 214 27.31 -7.40 2.04
CA LYS A 214 26.93 -8.57 2.84
C LYS A 214 25.47 -8.95 2.53
N GLN A 215 25.26 -10.06 1.82
CA GLN A 215 23.94 -10.63 1.65
C GLN A 215 23.43 -11.25 2.96
N ILE A 216 22.20 -10.94 3.33
CA ILE A 216 21.47 -11.54 4.45
C ILE A 216 20.21 -12.19 3.89
N VAL A 217 20.15 -13.52 3.95
CA VAL A 217 18.99 -14.29 3.50
C VAL A 217 18.13 -14.69 4.70
N GLY A 218 16.92 -14.14 4.76
CA GLY A 218 15.92 -14.35 5.80
C GLY A 218 14.72 -15.15 5.29
N ASN A 219 14.00 -15.81 6.21
CA ASN A 219 12.76 -16.51 5.91
C ASN A 219 11.56 -15.67 6.38
N ARG A 220 10.58 -15.46 5.50
CA ARG A 220 9.27 -14.85 5.82
C ARG A 220 8.31 -15.88 6.41
N ASN A 221 8.72 -16.60 7.46
CA ASN A 221 7.79 -17.40 8.22
C ASN A 221 6.97 -16.48 9.12
N ARG A 222 5.80 -16.04 8.64
CA ARG A 222 4.74 -15.51 9.52
C ARG A 222 4.43 -16.61 10.53
N ARG A 223 4.69 -16.36 11.82
CA ARG A 223 4.36 -17.27 12.93
C ARG A 223 2.90 -17.74 12.95
N GLN A 224 2.01 -17.09 12.19
CA GLN A 224 0.57 -17.41 12.11
C GLN A 224 0.14 -18.14 10.82
N ALA A 225 1.02 -18.37 9.83
CA ALA A 225 0.63 -19.00 8.56
C ALA A 225 0.18 -20.48 8.71
N GLN A 226 0.68 -21.19 9.72
CA GLN A 226 0.19 -22.55 10.05
C GLN A 226 -1.30 -22.55 10.44
N ASN A 227 -1.81 -21.46 11.02
CA ASN A 227 -3.23 -21.37 11.41
C ASN A 227 -4.16 -21.13 10.22
N GLU A 228 -3.64 -20.55 9.12
CA GLU A 228 -4.43 -20.25 7.92
C GLU A 228 -4.53 -21.48 6.98
N LEU A 229 -3.51 -22.35 6.96
CA LEU A 229 -3.48 -23.54 6.10
C LEU A 229 -4.07 -24.82 6.74
N ILE A 230 -4.30 -24.84 8.06
CA ILE A 230 -4.77 -26.06 8.76
C ILE A 230 -6.29 -26.10 8.98
N ARG A 231 -7.04 -25.02 8.76
CA ARG A 231 -8.48 -25.00 9.11
C ARG A 231 -9.40 -24.56 7.99
N LYS A 232 -9.57 -25.41 6.97
CA LYS A 232 -10.89 -25.72 6.39
C LYS A 232 -10.90 -27.14 5.81
N ARG A 233 -11.13 -28.16 6.66
CA ARG A 233 -11.75 -29.39 6.14
C ARG A 233 -13.13 -28.99 5.61
N PRO A 234 -13.52 -29.39 4.38
CA PRO A 234 -14.87 -29.19 3.89
C PRO A 234 -15.87 -29.78 4.87
N ASN A 235 -17.01 -29.11 5.07
CA ASN A 235 -18.06 -29.60 5.97
C ASN A 235 -18.53 -30.98 5.49
N LYS A 236 -18.62 -31.97 6.38
CA LYS A 236 -19.01 -33.36 6.05
C LYS A 236 -20.38 -33.43 5.36
N THR A 237 -21.24 -32.44 5.56
CA THR A 237 -22.54 -32.33 4.89
C THR A 237 -22.42 -32.13 3.38
N LEU A 238 -21.32 -31.56 2.88
CA LEU A 238 -21.03 -31.41 1.44
C LEU A 238 -20.47 -32.69 0.79
N LEU A 239 -20.10 -33.68 1.61
CA LEU A 239 -19.50 -34.96 1.17
C LEU A 239 -20.49 -36.12 1.25
N GLN A 240 -21.72 -35.89 1.71
CA GLN A 240 -22.77 -36.90 1.63
C GLN A 240 -23.40 -36.80 0.25
N ASN A 241 -23.01 -37.72 -0.63
CA ASN A 241 -23.67 -37.94 -1.90
C ASN A 241 -25.16 -38.21 -1.64
N THR A 242 -26.01 -37.34 -2.15
CA THR A 242 -27.44 -37.61 -2.33
C THR A 242 -27.55 -38.80 -3.27
N THR A 243 -27.61 -40.01 -2.71
CA THR A 243 -28.07 -41.19 -3.45
C THR A 243 -29.51 -40.96 -3.82
N ILE A 244 -29.71 -40.37 -5.00
CA ILE A 244 -30.96 -40.44 -5.74
C ILE A 244 -31.19 -41.93 -6.03
N THR A 245 -32.12 -42.52 -5.30
CA THR A 245 -32.64 -43.85 -5.60
C THR A 245 -34.11 -43.68 -5.98
N LYS A 246 -34.46 -44.31 -7.09
CA LYS A 246 -35.72 -44.28 -7.83
C LYS A 246 -36.97 -44.44 -6.98
#